data_AF-A0A3L7WFT1-F1
#
_entry.id   AF-A0A3L7WFT1-F1
#
_cell.length_a   1.000
_cell.length_b   1.000
_cell.length_c   1.000
_cell.angle_alpha   90.00
_cell.angle_beta   90.00
_cell.angle_gamma   90.00
#
_symmetry.space_group_name_H-M   'P 1'
#
loop_
_entity.id
_entity.type
_entity.pdbx_description
1 polymer ?
#
loop_
_entity_poly.entity_id
_entity_poly.type
_entity_poly.pdbx_seq_one_letter_code
_entity_poly.pdbx_strand_id
1 'polypeptide(L)'
;MPRRLLVGLICAVILAVGGFVAVSREHACAAPWQQVLLDDAAFDAIRTGLPIGWSAGAPGVRVGTFSIDGGSSVHMMGIGTWLATPNQSVQPGTHLCVAARALSDSASSTQVRTRWIWTTADGQSVTHLGAWQPVRAWAGDTDAAPWSALVDTSVAPADAVSLSIRFEPSSDDRIYLDQIALRHSHVGTALADAHPNAHSPLVIRPWPAGYDAAVSFSYDFESAMGGLVHSRSVDDPNASQDPLLRAKRMREGLWNSLTLYAPYGYRATYYVNGYNLLTGNPTRRRFMEDPTFTWATKANGWQSDTWTTQPWFAQDPYAADGQAPDWYFGDLLAPLRAAGHDIQSHTFSHFYGGYAKTDEWQADLAAWNTLAAEQNLPPATSLAFPWSSSAGMSNANWDALEAAGITSLTRTAWNPRLPQYHIVTAQDARCRELPGHERIMVCPDYYLTVARTPGALAMLPAIRANDGMIDFWAHTEEVTTREQIAAWQAVVDACATAGDIWVAPLAEIADRQRSIAALVQSHGRDNNGAFIRIHNPATQPVAQVALRLTGTWEFADTRLQSTVVDLAAGQSLVLRIQQP
;
A
#
# COMPACT_ATOMS: atom_id res chain seq x y z
N MET A 1 -52.40 -6.15 -17.46
CA MET A 1 -51.13 -5.40 -17.65
C MET A 1 -50.07 -6.38 -18.14
N PRO A 2 -49.33 -6.11 -19.23
CA PRO A 2 -48.30 -7.04 -19.70
C PRO A 2 -47.14 -7.09 -18.71
N ARG A 3 -46.67 -8.31 -18.39
CA ARG A 3 -45.67 -8.62 -17.34
C ARG A 3 -44.39 -7.76 -17.40
N ARG A 4 -43.99 -7.31 -18.60
CA ARG A 4 -42.85 -6.41 -18.84
C ARG A 4 -43.06 -4.99 -18.30
N LEU A 5 -44.30 -4.51 -18.31
CA LEU A 5 -44.67 -3.17 -17.83
C LEU A 5 -44.69 -3.12 -16.29
N LEU A 6 -45.06 -4.24 -15.65
CA LEU A 6 -44.99 -4.39 -14.20
C LEU A 6 -43.54 -4.43 -13.69
N VAL A 7 -42.65 -5.17 -14.38
CA VAL A 7 -41.22 -5.23 -14.04
C VAL A 7 -40.54 -3.87 -14.24
N GLY A 8 -40.84 -3.17 -15.35
CA GLY A 8 -40.33 -1.81 -15.58
C GLY A 8 -40.78 -0.82 -14.51
N LEU A 9 -42.03 -0.92 -14.04
CA LEU A 9 -42.57 -0.07 -12.99
C LEU A 9 -41.96 -0.38 -11.62
N ILE A 10 -41.72 -1.66 -11.31
CA ILE A 10 -41.04 -2.07 -10.08
C ILE A 10 -39.59 -1.57 -10.08
N CYS A 11 -38.85 -1.72 -11.18
CA CYS A 11 -37.49 -1.19 -11.29
C CYS A 11 -37.45 0.34 -11.17
N ALA A 12 -38.41 1.05 -11.79
CA ALA A 12 -38.51 2.50 -11.69
C ALA A 12 -38.85 2.96 -10.26
N VAL A 13 -39.73 2.25 -9.55
CA VAL A 13 -40.04 2.52 -8.14
C VAL A 13 -38.84 2.23 -7.24
N ILE A 14 -38.11 1.13 -7.47
CA ILE A 14 -36.88 0.81 -6.72
C ILE A 14 -35.81 1.89 -6.93
N LEU A 15 -35.61 2.35 -8.18
CA LEU A 15 -34.68 3.42 -8.50
C LEU A 15 -35.12 4.77 -7.89
N ALA A 16 -36.42 5.08 -7.93
CA ALA A 16 -36.96 6.30 -7.34
C ALA A 16 -36.87 6.30 -5.81
N VAL A 17 -37.15 5.17 -5.17
CA VAL A 17 -37.01 4.99 -3.71
C VAL A 17 -35.54 5.04 -3.31
N GLY A 18 -34.64 4.38 -4.07
CA GLY A 18 -33.20 4.45 -3.85
C GLY A 18 -32.66 5.88 -3.95
N GLY A 19 -33.08 6.62 -4.99
CA GLY A 19 -32.73 8.03 -5.18
C GLY A 19 -33.28 8.94 -4.08
N PHE A 20 -34.54 8.74 -3.67
CA PHE A 20 -35.14 9.50 -2.57
C PHE A 20 -34.44 9.25 -1.22
N VAL A 21 -34.06 8.00 -0.95
CA VAL A 21 -33.29 7.65 0.27
C VAL A 21 -31.91 8.29 0.26
N ALA A 22 -31.19 8.29 -0.88
CA ALA A 22 -29.90 8.97 -1.01
C ALA A 22 -30.00 10.49 -0.79
N VAL A 23 -30.97 11.14 -1.43
CA VAL A 23 -31.22 12.59 -1.27
C VAL A 23 -31.66 12.94 0.17
N SER A 24 -32.44 12.07 0.82
CA SER A 24 -32.85 12.26 2.21
C SER A 24 -31.69 12.13 3.21
N ARG A 25 -30.68 11.30 2.91
CA ARG A 25 -29.46 11.15 3.72
C ARG A 25 -28.63 12.43 3.71
N GLU A 26 -28.40 13.01 2.54
CA GLU A 26 -27.67 14.27 2.37
C GLU A 26 -28.37 15.43 3.08
N HIS A 27 -29.69 15.58 2.89
CA HIS A 27 -30.43 16.68 3.53
C HIS A 27 -30.55 16.54 5.05
N ALA A 28 -30.64 15.33 5.60
CA ALA A 28 -30.71 15.10 7.05
C ALA A 28 -29.35 15.35 7.73
N CYS A 29 -28.24 14.90 7.13
CA CYS A 29 -26.90 15.18 7.62
C CYS A 29 -26.47 16.64 7.44
N ALA A 30 -27.10 17.39 6.53
CA ALA A 30 -26.82 18.82 6.31
C ALA A 30 -27.73 19.77 7.13
N ALA A 31 -28.68 19.27 7.93
CA ALA A 31 -29.68 20.09 8.65
C ALA A 31 -29.10 20.99 9.79
N PRO A 32 -29.39 22.31 9.81
CA PRO A 32 -28.60 23.34 10.52
C PRO A 32 -28.65 23.38 12.07
N TRP A 33 -29.23 22.40 12.76
CA TRP A 33 -29.57 22.50 14.19
C TRP A 33 -28.63 21.76 15.16
N GLN A 34 -27.42 21.40 14.74
CA GLN A 34 -26.50 20.56 15.54
C GLN A 34 -25.05 21.05 15.53
N GLN A 35 -24.22 20.46 16.41
CA GLN A 35 -22.88 20.92 16.73
C GLN A 35 -21.93 20.88 15.52
N VAL A 36 -21.50 22.06 15.09
CA VAL A 36 -20.36 22.20 14.18
C VAL A 36 -19.09 22.05 15.03
N LEU A 37 -18.25 21.08 14.67
CA LEU A 37 -17.00 20.82 15.40
C LEU A 37 -15.90 21.80 14.98
N LEU A 38 -15.97 22.28 13.74
CA LEU A 38 -15.04 23.24 13.16
C LEU A 38 -15.76 24.10 12.13
N ASP A 39 -15.93 25.39 12.46
CA ASP A 39 -16.51 26.43 11.60
C ASP A 39 -15.49 27.55 11.30
N ASP A 40 -15.87 28.45 10.41
CA ASP A 40 -15.04 29.58 9.97
C ASP A 40 -14.54 30.42 11.17
N ALA A 41 -15.38 30.62 12.18
CA ALA A 41 -15.04 31.38 13.38
C ALA A 41 -13.97 30.67 14.24
N ALA A 42 -14.07 29.34 14.39
CA ALA A 42 -13.08 28.53 15.07
C ALA A 42 -11.74 28.54 14.32
N PHE A 43 -11.77 28.56 12.98
CA PHE A 43 -10.55 28.68 12.18
C PHE A 43 -9.88 30.05 12.29
N ASP A 44 -10.64 31.14 12.20
CA ASP A 44 -10.11 32.51 12.27
C ASP A 44 -9.47 32.83 13.63
N ALA A 45 -9.89 32.13 14.69
CA ALA A 45 -9.29 32.24 16.01
C ALA A 45 -7.88 31.61 16.13
N ILE A 46 -7.47 30.77 15.17
CA ILE A 46 -6.23 29.99 15.23
C ILE A 46 -5.15 30.63 14.37
N ARG A 47 -4.06 31.06 15.01
CA ARG A 47 -2.91 31.64 14.30
C ARG A 47 -1.81 30.62 13.97
N THR A 48 -1.75 29.52 14.72
CA THR A 48 -0.75 28.44 14.54
C THR A 48 -1.30 27.12 15.07
N GLY A 49 -1.12 26.01 14.35
CA GLY A 49 -1.45 24.66 14.81
C GLY A 49 -2.88 24.22 14.47
N LEU A 50 -3.41 23.30 15.28
CA LEU A 50 -4.78 22.79 15.19
C LEU A 50 -5.65 23.32 16.35
N PRO A 51 -6.98 23.36 16.20
CA PRO A 51 -7.86 23.73 17.30
C PRO A 51 -7.69 22.82 18.52
N ILE A 52 -8.06 23.31 19.71
CA ILE A 52 -7.96 22.53 20.95
C ILE A 52 -8.73 21.21 20.82
N GLY A 53 -8.10 20.10 21.22
CA GLY A 53 -8.67 18.76 21.18
C GLY A 53 -8.54 18.05 19.84
N TRP A 54 -8.22 18.76 18.76
CA TRP A 54 -7.90 18.15 17.47
C TRP A 54 -6.48 17.60 17.47
N SER A 55 -6.26 16.56 16.68
CA SER A 55 -4.93 15.97 16.52
C SER A 55 -4.68 15.56 15.08
N ALA A 56 -3.42 15.32 14.76
CA ALA A 56 -3.01 14.84 13.45
C ALA A 56 -1.98 13.73 13.55
N GLY A 57 -1.94 12.89 12.52
CA GLY A 57 -0.98 11.78 12.43
C GLY A 57 0.44 12.22 12.17
N ALA A 58 0.61 13.33 11.44
CA ALA A 58 1.91 13.84 11.04
C ALA A 58 1.87 15.38 10.86
N PRO A 59 3.03 16.06 10.77
CA PRO A 59 3.11 17.52 10.56
C PRO A 59 2.50 18.05 9.25
N GLY A 60 2.06 17.16 8.36
CA GLY A 60 1.38 17.50 7.10
C GLY A 60 -0.02 18.09 7.28
N VAL A 61 -0.52 18.25 8.50
CA VAL A 61 -1.84 18.83 8.80
C VAL A 61 -1.71 20.17 9.52
N ARG A 62 -2.35 21.22 9.00
CA ARG A 62 -2.32 22.57 9.59
C ARG A 62 -3.52 23.40 9.15
N VAL A 63 -3.94 24.37 9.96
CA VAL A 63 -4.84 25.43 9.50
C VAL A 63 -4.06 26.39 8.59
N GLY A 64 -4.63 26.70 7.43
CA GLY A 64 -4.10 27.69 6.50
C GLY A 64 -5.19 28.64 5.99
N THR A 65 -4.79 29.67 5.25
CA THR A 65 -5.63 30.81 4.88
C THR A 65 -6.37 30.63 3.55
N PHE A 66 -6.50 29.39 3.08
CA PHE A 66 -7.19 29.10 1.83
C PHE A 66 -8.62 28.64 2.10
N SER A 67 -9.60 29.27 1.46
CA SER A 67 -10.96 28.77 1.27
C SER A 67 -11.56 29.42 0.02
N ILE A 68 -12.34 28.67 -0.78
CA ILE A 68 -13.05 29.23 -1.96
C ILE A 68 -14.03 30.33 -1.51
N ASP A 69 -14.65 30.17 -0.34
CA ASP A 69 -15.65 31.11 0.18
C ASP A 69 -15.00 32.28 0.97
N GLY A 70 -13.67 32.36 1.01
CA GLY A 70 -12.90 33.24 1.90
C GLY A 70 -12.77 32.64 3.31
N GLY A 71 -11.66 32.96 4.00
CA GLY A 71 -11.39 32.45 5.36
C GLY A 71 -10.27 31.39 5.40
N SER A 72 -10.36 30.47 6.35
CA SER A 72 -9.32 29.49 6.67
C SER A 72 -9.86 28.06 6.62
N SER A 73 -9.01 27.09 6.28
CA SER A 73 -9.37 25.66 6.24
C SER A 73 -8.25 24.79 6.79
N VAL A 74 -8.53 23.52 7.09
CA VAL A 74 -7.46 22.55 7.40
C VAL A 74 -6.86 22.06 6.11
N HIS A 75 -5.55 22.24 5.96
CA HIS A 75 -4.77 21.65 4.89
C HIS A 75 -4.22 20.32 5.40
N MET A 76 -4.42 19.25 4.63
CA MET A 76 -3.83 17.94 4.80
C MET A 76 -2.96 17.61 3.59
N MET A 77 -1.77 17.06 3.84
CA MET A 77 -0.83 16.68 2.79
C MET A 77 -0.08 15.41 3.22
N GLY A 78 -0.04 14.43 2.32
CA GLY A 78 0.64 13.16 2.51
C GLY A 78 -0.28 11.99 2.87
N ILE A 79 -0.11 10.85 2.20
CA ILE A 79 -0.91 9.63 2.34
C ILE A 79 -0.82 9.00 3.74
N GLY A 80 0.28 9.24 4.46
CA GLY A 80 0.52 8.77 5.81
C GLY A 80 -0.08 9.65 6.91
N THR A 81 -0.76 10.75 6.54
CA THR A 81 -1.35 11.69 7.50
C THR A 81 -2.82 11.42 7.80
N TRP A 82 -3.37 12.11 8.79
CA TRP A 82 -4.81 12.16 9.08
C TRP A 82 -5.12 13.36 9.96
N LEU A 83 -6.37 13.86 9.91
CA LEU A 83 -6.94 14.82 10.86
C LEU A 83 -7.96 14.12 11.75
N ALA A 84 -7.84 14.22 13.07
CA ALA A 84 -8.81 13.66 14.00
C ALA A 84 -9.58 14.74 14.76
N THR A 85 -10.89 14.53 14.88
CA THR A 85 -11.78 15.35 15.71
C THR A 85 -11.47 15.16 17.19
N PRO A 86 -11.83 16.15 18.05
CA PRO A 86 -11.83 15.97 19.50
C PRO A 86 -12.73 14.80 19.90
N ASN A 87 -12.34 14.11 20.98
CA ASN A 87 -13.15 13.06 21.57
C ASN A 87 -14.52 13.61 22.01
N GLN A 88 -15.59 13.00 21.50
CA GLN A 88 -16.97 13.30 21.87
C GLN A 88 -17.47 12.23 22.84
N SER A 89 -18.28 12.60 23.82
CA SER A 89 -19.01 11.62 24.63
C SER A 89 -20.22 11.12 23.84
N VAL A 90 -20.42 9.80 23.82
CA VAL A 90 -21.51 9.17 23.06
C VAL A 90 -22.24 8.15 23.93
N GLN A 91 -23.52 7.94 23.63
CA GLN A 91 -24.30 6.86 24.25
C GLN A 91 -24.36 5.66 23.30
N PRO A 92 -24.35 4.42 23.81
CA PRO A 92 -24.55 3.22 23.01
C PRO A 92 -25.80 3.30 22.11
N GLY A 93 -25.71 2.76 20.90
CA GLY A 93 -26.82 2.75 19.93
C GLY A 93 -27.14 4.10 19.29
N THR A 94 -26.40 5.17 19.62
CA THR A 94 -26.61 6.47 18.98
C THR A 94 -26.23 6.41 17.51
N HIS A 95 -27.15 6.81 16.64
CA HIS A 95 -26.89 7.00 15.22
C HIS A 95 -26.26 8.36 14.98
N LEU A 96 -25.07 8.37 14.38
CA LEU A 96 -24.31 9.59 14.10
C LEU A 96 -24.02 9.71 12.60
N CYS A 97 -23.87 10.95 12.17
CA CYS A 97 -23.44 11.36 10.84
C CYS A 97 -22.33 12.39 10.97
N VAL A 98 -21.24 12.20 10.22
CA VAL A 98 -20.20 13.20 10.04
C VAL A 98 -20.32 13.79 8.66
N ALA A 99 -20.15 15.11 8.57
CA ALA A 99 -20.09 15.82 7.30
C ALA A 99 -18.91 16.79 7.30
N ALA A 100 -18.28 16.95 6.14
CA ALA A 100 -17.25 17.95 5.90
C ALA A 100 -17.30 18.42 4.44
N ARG A 101 -16.77 19.61 4.17
CA ARG A 101 -16.46 20.06 2.81
C ARG A 101 -15.01 19.73 2.50
N ALA A 102 -14.77 19.22 1.30
CA ALA A 102 -13.43 18.89 0.84
C ALA A 102 -13.13 19.45 -0.55
N LEU A 103 -11.88 19.87 -0.75
CA LEU A 103 -11.35 20.34 -2.02
C LEU A 103 -9.88 19.94 -2.13
N SER A 104 -9.36 19.75 -3.33
CA SER A 104 -7.92 19.60 -3.56
C SER A 104 -7.41 20.69 -4.50
N ASP A 105 -6.22 21.23 -4.27
CA ASP A 105 -5.51 22.08 -5.26
C ASP A 105 -4.58 21.27 -6.17
N SER A 106 -4.69 19.94 -6.15
CA SER A 106 -3.96 19.06 -7.07
C SER A 106 -4.54 19.11 -8.48
N ALA A 107 -3.71 18.77 -9.47
CA ALA A 107 -4.11 18.63 -10.86
C ALA A 107 -5.03 17.41 -11.11
N SER A 108 -5.07 16.44 -10.19
CA SER A 108 -5.93 15.26 -10.26
C SER A 108 -6.94 15.22 -9.10
N SER A 109 -8.10 14.59 -9.32
CA SER A 109 -9.01 14.22 -8.23
C SER A 109 -8.33 13.25 -7.26
N THR A 110 -8.65 13.37 -5.98
CA THR A 110 -8.18 12.48 -4.91
C THR A 110 -9.37 11.97 -4.09
N GLN A 111 -9.13 11.24 -3.01
CA GLN A 111 -10.17 10.68 -2.16
C GLN A 111 -9.85 10.86 -0.68
N VAL A 112 -10.91 10.94 0.12
CA VAL A 112 -10.85 10.93 1.58
C VAL A 112 -11.84 9.89 2.09
N ARG A 113 -11.47 9.16 3.12
CA ARG A 113 -12.42 8.37 3.92
C ARG A 113 -12.44 8.85 5.35
N THR A 114 -13.48 8.44 6.07
CA THR A 114 -13.52 8.61 7.51
C THR A 114 -13.17 7.30 8.22
N ARG A 115 -12.55 7.40 9.39
CA ARG A 115 -12.35 6.29 10.33
C ARG A 115 -12.98 6.67 11.66
N TRP A 116 -14.01 5.94 12.05
CA TRP A 116 -14.69 6.09 13.33
C TRP A 116 -13.98 5.25 14.38
N ILE A 117 -13.48 5.89 15.43
CA ILE A 117 -12.78 5.25 16.54
C ILE A 117 -13.63 5.41 17.78
N TRP A 118 -14.30 4.33 18.16
CA TRP A 118 -15.13 4.25 19.36
C TRP A 118 -14.28 3.75 20.51
N THR A 119 -14.25 4.48 21.62
CA THR A 119 -13.62 4.01 22.86
C THR A 119 -14.70 3.51 23.81
N THR A 120 -14.49 2.30 24.33
CA THR A 120 -15.37 1.63 25.28
C THR A 120 -15.03 2.03 26.72
N ALA A 121 -15.90 1.71 27.68
CA ALA A 121 -15.69 2.08 29.09
C ALA A 121 -14.42 1.48 29.72
N ASP A 122 -13.94 0.36 29.21
CA ASP A 122 -12.69 -0.31 29.61
C ASP A 122 -11.45 0.16 28.83
N GLY A 123 -11.61 1.19 27.97
CA GLY A 123 -10.53 1.81 27.22
C GLY A 123 -10.12 1.10 25.92
N GLN A 124 -10.86 0.07 25.50
CA GLN A 124 -10.64 -0.56 24.19
C GLN A 124 -11.13 0.33 23.06
N SER A 125 -10.55 0.17 21.87
CA SER A 125 -10.95 0.91 20.67
C SER A 125 -11.58 -0.02 19.65
N VAL A 126 -12.79 0.31 19.21
CA VAL A 126 -13.49 -0.31 18.09
C VAL A 126 -13.45 0.63 16.89
N THR A 127 -13.05 0.13 15.71
CA THR A 127 -12.93 0.95 14.50
C THR A 127 -13.96 0.57 13.45
N HIS A 128 -14.58 1.57 12.82
CA HIS A 128 -15.36 1.43 11.59
C HIS A 128 -14.76 2.30 10.48
N LEU A 129 -14.57 1.74 9.29
CA LEU A 129 -14.05 2.45 8.12
C LEU A 129 -15.19 2.90 7.23
N GLY A 130 -15.24 4.19 6.94
CA GLY A 130 -16.09 4.74 5.89
C GLY A 130 -15.58 4.39 4.50
N ALA A 131 -16.45 4.54 3.51
CA ALA A 131 -16.07 4.42 2.11
C ALA A 131 -15.14 5.59 1.70
N TRP A 132 -14.31 5.34 0.68
CA TRP A 132 -13.59 6.40 -0.01
C TRP A 132 -14.56 7.30 -0.77
N GLN A 133 -14.41 8.60 -0.56
CA GLN A 133 -15.27 9.63 -1.15
C GLN A 133 -14.41 10.56 -2.01
N PRO A 134 -14.86 10.88 -3.23
CA PRO A 134 -14.09 11.69 -4.16
C PRO A 134 -14.00 13.15 -3.72
N VAL A 135 -12.78 13.69 -3.78
CA VAL A 135 -12.48 15.11 -3.58
C VAL A 135 -12.11 15.70 -4.94
N ARG A 136 -12.90 16.68 -5.38
CA ARG A 136 -12.65 17.34 -6.66
C ARG A 136 -11.40 18.22 -6.60
N ALA A 137 -10.74 18.34 -7.74
CA ALA A 137 -9.70 19.33 -7.96
C ALA A 137 -10.30 20.74 -8.09
N TRP A 138 -9.59 21.73 -7.57
CA TRP A 138 -9.86 23.16 -7.70
C TRP A 138 -9.27 23.67 -9.01
N ALA A 139 -10.11 24.28 -9.86
CA ALA A 139 -9.67 24.77 -11.17
C ALA A 139 -9.11 26.21 -11.12
N GLY A 140 -8.66 26.67 -9.94
CA GLY A 140 -8.10 28.01 -9.71
C GLY A 140 -9.15 29.09 -9.45
N ASP A 141 -8.72 30.35 -9.42
CA ASP A 141 -9.52 31.50 -8.92
C ASP A 141 -10.86 31.73 -9.63
N THR A 142 -11.04 31.20 -10.84
CA THR A 142 -12.29 31.31 -11.61
C THR A 142 -13.26 30.15 -11.35
N ASP A 143 -12.87 29.18 -10.54
CA ASP A 143 -13.67 28.01 -10.21
C ASP A 143 -14.79 28.37 -9.21
N ALA A 144 -16.03 28.36 -9.69
CA ALA A 144 -17.23 28.61 -8.90
C ALA A 144 -17.96 27.33 -8.46
N ALA A 145 -17.38 26.14 -8.72
CA ALA A 145 -18.01 24.88 -8.31
C ALA A 145 -18.03 24.75 -6.77
N PRO A 146 -19.08 24.16 -6.18
CA PRO A 146 -19.11 23.93 -4.73
C PRO A 146 -18.05 22.89 -4.33
N TRP A 147 -17.60 22.93 -3.08
CA TRP A 147 -16.74 21.89 -2.50
C TRP A 147 -17.38 20.50 -2.61
N SER A 148 -16.57 19.45 -2.64
CA SER A 148 -17.08 18.08 -2.45
C SER A 148 -17.70 17.97 -1.06
N ALA A 149 -18.91 17.39 -0.98
CA ALA A 149 -19.50 17.03 0.31
C ALA A 149 -18.99 15.64 0.70
N LEU A 150 -18.28 15.56 1.83
CA LEU A 150 -17.97 14.31 2.50
C LEU A 150 -19.06 14.02 3.51
N VAL A 151 -19.71 12.87 3.42
CA VAL A 151 -20.77 12.44 4.35
C VAL A 151 -20.57 10.97 4.69
N ASP A 152 -20.56 10.65 5.98
CA ASP A 152 -20.53 9.26 6.43
C ASP A 152 -21.40 9.08 7.68
N THR A 153 -21.89 7.86 7.90
CA THR A 153 -22.78 7.54 9.02
C THR A 153 -22.33 6.27 9.72
N SER A 154 -22.43 6.25 11.06
CA SER A 154 -22.14 5.07 11.86
C SER A 154 -23.04 5.04 13.09
N VAL A 155 -23.21 3.85 13.66
CA VAL A 155 -23.94 3.64 14.93
C VAL A 155 -22.93 3.36 16.03
N ALA A 156 -23.12 3.97 17.20
CA ALA A 156 -22.30 3.70 18.37
C ALA A 156 -22.48 2.25 18.84
N PRO A 157 -21.39 1.47 19.01
CA PRO A 157 -21.44 0.13 19.59
C PRO A 157 -22.11 0.10 20.98
N ALA A 158 -22.52 -1.10 21.42
CA ALA A 158 -23.28 -1.32 22.66
C ALA A 158 -22.56 -0.86 23.95
N ASP A 159 -21.24 -0.71 23.90
CA ASP A 159 -20.35 -0.37 25.02
C ASP A 159 -19.52 0.91 24.76
N ALA A 160 -19.80 1.63 23.68
CA ALA A 160 -19.07 2.85 23.33
C ALA A 160 -19.45 4.02 24.27
N VAL A 161 -18.43 4.67 24.82
CA VAL A 161 -18.56 5.86 25.68
C VAL A 161 -17.95 7.11 25.07
N SER A 162 -17.00 6.95 24.14
CA SER A 162 -16.40 8.07 23.42
C SER A 162 -16.20 7.76 21.93
N LEU A 163 -16.14 8.82 21.13
CA LEU A 163 -15.90 8.77 19.68
C LEU A 163 -14.84 9.81 19.28
N SER A 164 -13.89 9.39 18.45
CA SER A 164 -13.08 10.26 17.60
C SER A 164 -13.25 9.85 16.13
N ILE A 165 -13.29 10.81 15.22
CA ILE A 165 -13.36 10.55 13.78
C ILE A 165 -12.08 11.06 13.15
N ARG A 166 -11.43 10.21 12.34
CA ARG A 166 -10.30 10.60 11.50
C ARG A 166 -10.73 10.79 10.06
N PHE A 167 -10.17 11.80 9.40
CA PHE A 167 -10.17 11.95 7.95
C PHE A 167 -8.81 11.49 7.41
N GLU A 168 -8.82 10.50 6.52
CA GLU A 168 -7.63 9.88 5.95
C GLU A 168 -7.60 10.13 4.43
N PRO A 169 -6.49 10.65 3.86
CA PRO A 169 -6.36 10.82 2.42
C PRO A 169 -5.92 9.52 1.72
N SER A 170 -6.20 9.40 0.41
CA SER A 170 -5.76 8.28 -0.43
C SER A 170 -4.42 8.53 -1.14
N SER A 171 -3.83 9.72 -1.02
CA SER A 171 -2.64 10.11 -1.77
C SER A 171 -1.87 11.25 -1.10
N ASP A 172 -0.77 11.69 -1.72
CA ASP A 172 0.00 12.85 -1.29
C ASP A 172 -0.57 14.18 -1.80
N ASP A 173 -1.66 14.14 -2.57
CA ASP A 173 -2.38 15.32 -3.02
C ASP A 173 -2.78 16.17 -1.81
N ARG A 174 -2.62 17.48 -1.92
CA ARG A 174 -3.05 18.37 -0.85
C ARG A 174 -4.58 18.48 -0.88
N ILE A 175 -5.17 18.32 0.30
CA ILE A 175 -6.61 18.38 0.53
C ILE A 175 -6.90 19.47 1.54
N TYR A 176 -7.96 20.21 1.30
CA TYR A 176 -8.53 21.20 2.19
C TYR A 176 -9.81 20.62 2.77
N LEU A 177 -9.97 20.73 4.10
CA LEU A 177 -11.19 20.36 4.81
C LEU A 177 -11.77 21.59 5.51
N ASP A 178 -13.08 21.76 5.37
CA ASP A 178 -13.82 22.88 5.92
C ASP A 178 -15.20 22.43 6.46
N GLN A 179 -15.80 23.22 7.33
CA GLN A 179 -17.14 23.04 7.92
C GLN A 179 -17.40 21.62 8.43
N ILE A 180 -16.52 21.12 9.29
CA ILE A 180 -16.64 19.76 9.84
C ILE A 180 -17.73 19.74 10.91
N ALA A 181 -18.74 18.90 10.72
CA ALA A 181 -19.87 18.75 11.61
C ALA A 181 -20.09 17.29 12.01
N LEU A 182 -20.51 17.07 13.27
CA LEU A 182 -20.97 15.79 13.76
C LEU A 182 -22.42 15.94 14.25
N ARG A 183 -23.28 15.02 13.80
CA ARG A 183 -24.72 15.15 13.88
C ARG A 183 -25.39 13.86 14.32
N HIS A 184 -26.48 13.93 15.07
CA HIS A 184 -27.36 12.78 15.25
C HIS A 184 -28.12 12.51 13.95
N SER A 185 -28.09 11.27 13.49
CA SER A 185 -28.82 10.82 12.32
C SER A 185 -30.08 10.05 12.74
N HIS A 186 -31.20 10.30 12.07
CA HIS A 186 -32.38 9.43 12.13
C HIS A 186 -32.41 8.40 10.98
N VAL A 187 -31.40 8.45 10.11
CA VAL A 187 -31.20 7.53 8.99
C VAL A 187 -30.01 6.64 9.32
N GLY A 188 -30.30 5.35 9.48
CA GLY A 188 -29.30 4.30 9.57
C GLY A 188 -29.84 3.09 8.82
N THR A 189 -29.02 2.51 7.95
CA THR A 189 -29.22 1.11 7.55
C THR A 189 -29.25 0.24 8.81
N ALA A 190 -29.95 -0.89 8.74
CA ALA A 190 -29.99 -1.94 9.76
C ALA A 190 -28.62 -2.62 9.97
N LEU A 191 -27.55 -1.84 10.15
CA LEU A 191 -26.22 -2.26 10.56
C LEU A 191 -26.04 -1.96 12.05
N ALA A 192 -27.01 -2.37 12.86
CA ALA A 192 -26.79 -2.58 14.29
C ALA A 192 -26.06 -3.91 14.57
N ASP A 193 -25.85 -4.75 13.54
CA ASP A 193 -25.30 -6.10 13.71
C ASP A 193 -23.81 -6.24 13.41
N ALA A 194 -23.11 -5.16 13.06
CA ALA A 194 -21.66 -5.18 13.05
C ALA A 194 -21.14 -4.99 14.48
N HIS A 195 -21.37 -5.97 15.35
CA HIS A 195 -20.51 -6.18 16.50
C HIS A 195 -19.13 -6.58 15.96
N PRO A 196 -18.09 -5.75 16.10
CA PRO A 196 -16.74 -6.28 15.99
C PRO A 196 -16.53 -7.14 17.22
N ASN A 197 -16.17 -8.39 16.97
CA ASN A 197 -15.49 -9.28 17.90
C ASN A 197 -16.31 -9.71 19.13
N ALA A 198 -17.32 -10.56 18.93
CA ALA A 198 -17.21 -11.79 19.71
C ALA A 198 -15.87 -12.39 19.26
N HIS A 199 -14.85 -12.37 20.13
CA HIS A 199 -13.53 -12.92 19.81
C HIS A 199 -13.75 -14.27 19.12
N SER A 200 -13.51 -14.30 17.81
CA SER A 200 -13.57 -15.55 17.08
C SER A 200 -12.59 -16.47 17.79
N PRO A 201 -13.01 -17.65 18.27
CA PRO A 201 -12.06 -18.56 18.85
C PRO A 201 -11.08 -19.04 17.79
N LEU A 202 -11.37 -18.89 16.49
CA LEU A 202 -10.48 -19.20 15.38
C LEU A 202 -9.63 -17.99 14.97
N VAL A 203 -8.33 -18.22 14.86
CA VAL A 203 -7.33 -17.38 14.21
C VAL A 203 -6.91 -18.07 12.90
N ILE A 204 -6.98 -17.33 11.80
CA ILE A 204 -6.42 -17.74 10.51
C ILE A 204 -5.01 -17.15 10.42
N ARG A 205 -4.00 -18.01 10.35
CA ARG A 205 -2.59 -17.59 10.26
C ARG A 205 -2.28 -17.08 8.83
N PRO A 206 -1.45 -16.04 8.67
CA PRO A 206 -1.20 -15.45 7.35
C PRO A 206 -0.32 -16.33 6.45
N TRP A 207 0.60 -17.11 7.02
CA TRP A 207 1.60 -17.87 6.27
C TRP A 207 1.13 -19.29 5.96
N PRO A 208 1.79 -20.00 5.02
CA PRO A 208 1.54 -21.41 4.81
C PRO A 208 1.79 -22.23 6.08
N ALA A 209 1.22 -23.42 6.15
CA ALA A 209 1.34 -24.27 7.32
C ALA A 209 2.80 -24.59 7.66
N GLY A 210 3.16 -24.46 8.94
CA GLY A 210 4.51 -24.67 9.43
C GLY A 210 5.35 -23.40 9.58
N TYR A 211 4.85 -22.24 9.15
CA TYR A 211 5.59 -20.98 9.22
C TYR A 211 4.95 -19.95 10.17
N ASP A 212 5.79 -19.34 11.00
CA ASP A 212 5.45 -18.28 11.97
C ASP A 212 5.84 -16.88 11.47
N ALA A 213 6.65 -16.78 10.42
CA ALA A 213 6.98 -15.52 9.75
C ALA A 213 7.22 -15.73 8.25
N ALA A 214 7.31 -14.64 7.51
CA ALA A 214 7.81 -14.63 6.14
C ALA A 214 8.98 -13.67 5.96
N VAL A 215 9.90 -13.98 5.05
CA VAL A 215 11.01 -13.10 4.67
C VAL A 215 11.09 -13.05 3.15
N SER A 216 11.15 -11.84 2.61
CA SER A 216 11.59 -11.61 1.23
C SER A 216 13.05 -11.21 1.26
N PHE A 217 13.82 -11.75 0.32
CA PHE A 217 15.11 -11.19 -0.05
C PHE A 217 14.96 -10.56 -1.41
N SER A 218 15.40 -9.31 -1.55
CA SER A 218 15.28 -8.62 -2.83
C SER A 218 16.47 -7.74 -3.17
N TYR A 219 16.60 -7.43 -4.45
CA TYR A 219 17.66 -6.57 -4.94
C TYR A 219 17.16 -5.53 -5.93
N ASP A 220 17.65 -4.30 -5.75
CA ASP A 220 17.59 -3.29 -6.79
C ASP A 220 18.73 -3.62 -7.78
N PHE A 221 18.34 -4.06 -8.98
CA PHE A 221 19.25 -4.61 -9.98
C PHE A 221 19.34 -3.70 -11.19
N GLU A 222 20.34 -2.82 -11.20
CA GLU A 222 20.41 -1.71 -12.15
C GLU A 222 21.61 -1.83 -13.10
N SER A 223 21.37 -1.74 -14.40
CA SER A 223 22.47 -1.53 -15.36
C SER A 223 22.98 -0.09 -15.31
N ALA A 224 24.11 0.18 -15.98
CA ALA A 224 24.65 1.54 -16.05
C ALA A 224 23.62 2.55 -16.59
N MET A 225 22.99 2.22 -17.72
CA MET A 225 21.92 3.09 -18.24
C MET A 225 20.72 3.10 -17.32
N GLY A 226 20.40 1.97 -16.72
CA GLY A 226 19.11 1.77 -16.11
C GLY A 226 18.86 2.52 -14.81
N GLY A 227 19.82 3.29 -14.30
CA GLY A 227 19.65 4.11 -13.10
C GLY A 227 20.94 4.75 -12.63
N LEU A 228 22.07 4.06 -12.79
CA LEU A 228 23.35 4.50 -12.25
C LEU A 228 23.84 5.81 -12.90
N VAL A 229 23.63 6.02 -14.19
CA VAL A 229 23.92 7.31 -14.85
C VAL A 229 22.95 8.43 -14.44
N HIS A 230 21.76 8.09 -13.97
CA HIS A 230 20.72 9.03 -13.54
C HIS A 230 20.82 9.40 -12.06
N SER A 231 21.85 8.88 -11.37
CA SER A 231 22.10 8.98 -9.93
C SER A 231 21.64 10.29 -9.29
N ARG A 232 20.78 10.15 -8.28
CA ARG A 232 20.32 11.23 -7.41
C ARG A 232 21.24 11.35 -6.19
N SER A 233 21.79 12.54 -5.96
CA SER A 233 22.91 12.79 -5.03
C SER A 233 22.60 12.65 -3.54
N VAL A 234 21.32 12.70 -3.16
CA VAL A 234 20.91 12.78 -1.75
C VAL A 234 20.78 11.42 -1.05
N ASP A 235 20.48 10.36 -1.81
CA ASP A 235 20.12 9.05 -1.23
C ASP A 235 21.02 7.90 -1.70
N ASP A 236 21.93 8.14 -2.64
CA ASP A 236 22.88 7.15 -3.12
C ASP A 236 24.32 7.47 -2.64
N PRO A 237 24.90 6.67 -1.72
CA PRO A 237 26.25 6.89 -1.20
C PRO A 237 27.34 6.68 -2.27
N ASN A 238 27.02 6.01 -3.36
CA ASN A 238 27.91 5.71 -4.47
C ASN A 238 27.64 6.60 -5.70
N ALA A 239 26.80 7.63 -5.58
CA ALA A 239 26.39 8.47 -6.69
C ALA A 239 27.58 9.11 -7.44
N SER A 240 28.70 9.36 -6.77
CA SER A 240 29.90 9.96 -7.38
C SER A 240 30.85 8.95 -8.03
N GLN A 241 30.56 7.64 -7.96
CA GLN A 241 31.40 6.61 -8.55
C GLN A 241 31.09 6.42 -10.04
N ASP A 242 32.02 5.82 -10.77
CA ASP A 242 31.83 5.48 -12.19
C ASP A 242 30.66 4.48 -12.36
N PRO A 243 29.58 4.85 -13.07
CA PRO A 243 28.41 4.00 -13.27
C PRO A 243 28.74 2.69 -13.99
N LEU A 244 29.76 2.64 -14.85
CA LEU A 244 30.17 1.40 -15.51
C LEU A 244 30.85 0.44 -14.54
N LEU A 245 31.67 0.95 -13.63
CA LEU A 245 32.30 0.12 -12.59
C LEU A 245 31.25 -0.45 -11.63
N ARG A 246 30.27 0.37 -11.25
CA ARG A 246 29.11 -0.04 -10.45
C ARG A 246 28.32 -1.15 -11.13
N ALA A 247 28.02 -1.00 -12.42
CA ALA A 247 27.33 -2.01 -13.21
C ALA A 247 28.12 -3.34 -13.28
N LYS A 248 29.45 -3.31 -13.44
CA LYS A 248 30.29 -4.53 -13.38
C LYS A 248 30.12 -5.27 -12.06
N ARG A 249 30.14 -4.54 -10.95
CA ARG A 249 29.89 -5.12 -9.62
C ARG A 249 28.48 -5.65 -9.48
N MET A 250 27.47 -5.01 -10.08
CA MET A 250 26.10 -5.49 -10.11
C MET A 250 26.03 -6.89 -10.76
N ARG A 251 26.73 -7.08 -11.88
CA ARG A 251 26.82 -8.39 -12.56
C ARG A 251 27.54 -9.44 -11.71
N GLU A 252 28.63 -9.08 -11.03
CA GLU A 252 29.34 -9.97 -10.11
C GLU A 252 28.46 -10.37 -8.91
N GLY A 253 27.83 -9.39 -8.28
CA GLY A 253 26.99 -9.58 -7.10
C GLY A 253 25.75 -10.41 -7.36
N LEU A 254 25.20 -10.41 -8.58
CA LEU A 254 24.15 -11.34 -8.97
C LEU A 254 24.59 -12.80 -8.75
N TRP A 255 25.79 -13.18 -9.22
CA TRP A 255 26.28 -14.56 -9.06
C TRP A 255 26.56 -14.91 -7.61
N ASN A 256 27.06 -13.96 -6.82
CA ASN A 256 27.23 -14.15 -5.38
C ASN A 256 25.87 -14.36 -4.71
N SER A 257 24.85 -13.57 -5.04
CA SER A 257 23.50 -13.73 -4.49
C SER A 257 22.87 -15.09 -4.83
N LEU A 258 23.00 -15.56 -6.08
CA LEU A 258 22.54 -16.91 -6.47
C LEU A 258 23.20 -18.01 -5.61
N THR A 259 24.49 -17.85 -5.31
CA THR A 259 25.24 -18.80 -4.48
C THR A 259 24.73 -18.84 -3.04
N LEU A 260 24.32 -17.70 -2.48
CA LEU A 260 23.78 -17.61 -1.12
C LEU A 260 22.46 -18.41 -0.98
N TYR A 261 21.59 -18.39 -1.99
CA TYR A 261 20.25 -18.98 -1.89
C TYR A 261 20.18 -20.45 -2.30
N ALA A 262 21.05 -20.87 -3.22
CA ALA A 262 21.02 -22.22 -3.78
C ALA A 262 20.99 -23.36 -2.74
N PRO A 263 21.74 -23.32 -1.62
CA PRO A 263 21.73 -24.40 -0.62
C PRO A 263 20.37 -24.64 0.03
N TYR A 264 19.51 -23.61 0.09
CA TYR A 264 18.22 -23.65 0.78
C TYR A 264 17.03 -23.69 -0.19
N GLY A 265 17.27 -23.58 -1.50
CA GLY A 265 16.22 -23.47 -2.50
C GLY A 265 15.39 -22.19 -2.35
N TYR A 266 15.98 -21.13 -1.78
CA TYR A 266 15.29 -19.86 -1.59
C TYR A 266 15.15 -19.09 -2.90
N ARG A 267 14.01 -18.42 -3.04
CA ARG A 267 13.70 -17.55 -4.18
C ARG A 267 13.65 -16.11 -3.70
N ALA A 268 14.50 -15.29 -4.31
CA ALA A 268 14.57 -13.84 -4.11
C ALA A 268 13.82 -13.09 -5.24
N THR A 269 13.52 -11.82 -5.01
CA THR A 269 12.96 -10.89 -6.03
C THR A 269 14.04 -9.93 -6.53
N TYR A 270 14.26 -9.88 -7.85
CA TYR A 270 15.14 -8.91 -8.48
C TYR A 270 14.27 -7.81 -9.12
N TYR A 271 14.37 -6.60 -8.60
CA TYR A 271 13.73 -5.42 -9.16
C TYR A 271 14.63 -4.86 -10.26
N VAL A 272 14.20 -5.01 -11.49
CA VAL A 272 15.01 -4.68 -12.68
C VAL A 272 14.42 -3.48 -13.39
N ASN A 273 15.29 -2.61 -13.91
CA ASN A 273 14.85 -1.53 -14.77
C ASN A 273 14.74 -1.97 -16.23
N GLY A 274 14.28 -1.06 -17.10
CA GLY A 274 14.03 -1.36 -18.51
C GLY A 274 15.28 -1.81 -19.27
N TYR A 275 16.43 -1.23 -18.97
CA TYR A 275 17.69 -1.57 -19.63
C TYR A 275 18.26 -2.92 -19.19
N ASN A 276 17.85 -3.45 -18.04
CA ASN A 276 18.14 -4.83 -17.69
C ASN A 276 17.45 -5.84 -18.62
N LEU A 277 16.35 -5.45 -19.27
CA LEU A 277 15.57 -6.32 -20.16
C LEU A 277 16.13 -6.38 -21.59
N LEU A 278 17.16 -5.58 -21.88
CA LEU A 278 17.77 -5.50 -23.20
C LEU A 278 18.99 -6.41 -23.30
N THR A 279 19.19 -7.01 -24.47
CA THR A 279 20.45 -7.67 -24.89
C THR A 279 21.30 -6.76 -25.79
N GLY A 280 21.03 -5.44 -25.75
CA GLY A 280 21.62 -4.43 -26.61
C GLY A 280 20.59 -3.52 -27.30
N ASN A 281 21.05 -2.42 -27.88
CA ASN A 281 20.25 -1.50 -28.68
C ASN A 281 20.94 -1.05 -30.01
N PRO A 282 21.45 -1.97 -30.85
CA PRO A 282 22.22 -1.61 -32.04
C PRO A 282 21.39 -0.89 -33.11
N THR A 283 20.07 -1.09 -33.10
CA THR A 283 19.14 -0.43 -34.03
C THR A 283 18.71 0.96 -33.57
N ARG A 284 19.18 1.43 -32.41
CA ARG A 284 18.80 2.71 -31.81
C ARG A 284 17.28 2.85 -31.64
N ARG A 285 16.64 1.79 -31.13
CA ARG A 285 15.24 1.84 -30.69
C ARG A 285 15.13 2.94 -29.64
N ARG A 286 14.13 3.80 -29.80
CA ARG A 286 13.75 4.79 -28.80
C ARG A 286 12.81 4.16 -27.80
N PHE A 287 12.93 4.58 -26.55
CA PHE A 287 12.07 4.12 -25.47
C PHE A 287 11.32 5.31 -24.91
N MET A 288 9.99 5.20 -24.78
CA MET A 288 9.12 6.28 -24.31
C MET A 288 9.33 7.60 -25.08
N GLU A 289 9.69 7.52 -26.36
CA GLU A 289 10.06 8.67 -27.21
C GLU A 289 11.25 9.52 -26.71
N ASP A 290 12.17 8.90 -25.97
CA ASP A 290 13.38 9.53 -25.39
C ASP A 290 13.03 10.79 -24.57
N PRO A 291 12.33 10.64 -23.43
CA PRO A 291 11.80 11.76 -22.68
C PRO A 291 12.91 12.64 -22.10
N THR A 292 12.61 13.90 -21.83
CA THR A 292 13.35 14.72 -20.86
C THR A 292 12.50 14.91 -19.63
N PHE A 293 13.13 14.98 -18.46
CA PHE A 293 12.41 15.19 -17.20
C PHE A 293 12.78 16.55 -16.62
N THR A 294 11.88 17.52 -16.79
CA THR A 294 12.11 18.91 -16.32
C THR A 294 12.21 19.02 -14.80
N TRP A 295 11.71 18.02 -14.08
CA TRP A 295 11.83 17.91 -12.62
C TRP A 295 13.17 17.34 -12.17
N ALA A 296 13.99 16.74 -13.05
CA ALA A 296 15.30 16.17 -12.70
C ALA A 296 16.39 17.26 -12.63
N THR A 297 16.35 18.03 -11.54
CA THR A 297 17.22 19.19 -11.28
C THR A 297 18.03 19.01 -10.01
N LYS A 298 19.10 19.81 -9.87
CA LYS A 298 19.86 19.94 -8.62
C LYS A 298 18.99 20.32 -7.44
N ALA A 299 17.99 21.18 -7.66
CA ALA A 299 17.04 21.58 -6.62
C ALA A 299 16.23 20.39 -6.08
N ASN A 300 15.96 19.39 -6.92
CA ASN A 300 15.26 18.16 -6.56
C ASN A 300 16.21 16.99 -6.21
N GLY A 301 17.52 17.26 -6.12
CA GLY A 301 18.53 16.32 -5.63
C GLY A 301 19.39 15.64 -6.70
N TRP A 302 19.24 15.95 -7.99
CA TRP A 302 20.13 15.43 -9.02
C TRP A 302 21.53 16.05 -8.95
N GLN A 303 22.53 15.37 -9.48
CA GLN A 303 23.89 15.91 -9.54
C GLN A 303 24.01 17.08 -10.53
N SER A 304 23.15 17.14 -11.54
CA SER A 304 23.11 18.18 -12.56
C SER A 304 21.69 18.42 -13.05
N ASP A 305 21.48 19.53 -13.78
CA ASP A 305 20.23 19.83 -14.48
C ASP A 305 20.23 19.25 -15.91
N THR A 306 21.19 18.40 -16.25
CA THR A 306 21.42 17.89 -17.61
C THR A 306 20.15 17.26 -18.19
N TRP A 307 19.43 16.49 -17.38
CA TRP A 307 18.24 15.73 -17.79
C TRP A 307 16.99 16.56 -18.06
N THR A 308 17.04 17.86 -17.75
CA THR A 308 15.97 18.80 -18.13
C THR A 308 15.98 19.11 -19.63
N THR A 309 17.10 18.85 -20.31
CA THR A 309 17.31 19.20 -21.73
C THR A 309 17.91 18.06 -22.55
N GLN A 310 18.67 17.18 -21.93
CA GLN A 310 19.21 15.98 -22.57
C GLN A 310 18.21 14.83 -22.42
N PRO A 311 17.88 14.11 -23.51
CA PRO A 311 17.02 12.94 -23.44
C PRO A 311 17.55 11.90 -22.45
N TRP A 312 16.65 11.26 -21.70
CA TRP A 312 16.96 10.41 -20.56
C TRP A 312 17.84 9.22 -20.93
N PHE A 313 17.67 8.68 -22.13
CA PHE A 313 18.43 7.53 -22.65
C PHE A 313 19.59 7.92 -23.59
N ALA A 314 19.93 9.21 -23.68
CA ALA A 314 20.90 9.70 -24.68
C ALA A 314 22.33 9.16 -24.50
N GLN A 315 22.66 8.59 -23.34
CA GLN A 315 23.98 7.99 -23.10
C GLN A 315 24.11 6.56 -23.63
N ASP A 316 23.07 6.02 -24.28
CA ASP A 316 23.04 4.63 -24.77
C ASP A 316 24.19 4.41 -25.76
N PRO A 317 25.06 3.40 -25.56
CA PRO A 317 26.16 3.13 -26.48
C PRO A 317 25.70 2.58 -27.83
N TYR A 318 24.43 2.19 -27.97
CA TYR A 318 23.83 1.56 -29.15
C TYR A 318 24.62 0.35 -29.63
N ALA A 319 24.99 -0.50 -28.67
CA ALA A 319 25.80 -1.69 -28.89
C ALA A 319 25.02 -2.96 -28.54
N ALA A 320 25.58 -4.13 -28.87
CA ALA A 320 25.12 -5.40 -28.32
C ALA A 320 25.65 -5.60 -26.89
N ASP A 321 24.98 -6.42 -26.08
CA ASP A 321 25.41 -6.78 -24.73
C ASP A 321 26.85 -7.33 -24.67
N GLY A 322 27.26 -8.17 -25.61
CA GLY A 322 28.63 -8.70 -25.68
C GLY A 322 29.71 -7.63 -25.91
N GLN A 323 29.34 -6.43 -26.39
CA GLN A 323 30.24 -5.29 -26.59
C GLN A 323 30.16 -4.27 -25.45
N ALA A 324 29.01 -4.17 -24.79
CA ALA A 324 28.71 -3.20 -23.74
C ALA A 324 27.95 -3.85 -22.58
N PRO A 325 28.50 -4.89 -21.91
CA PRO A 325 27.77 -5.71 -20.95
C PRO A 325 27.37 -4.96 -19.67
N ASP A 326 28.03 -3.84 -19.41
CA ASP A 326 27.75 -2.96 -18.26
C ASP A 326 26.46 -2.13 -18.48
N TRP A 327 26.01 -1.99 -19.72
CA TRP A 327 24.83 -1.20 -20.09
C TRP A 327 23.56 -2.05 -20.21
N TYR A 328 23.68 -3.32 -20.57
CA TYR A 328 22.56 -4.20 -20.88
C TYR A 328 22.71 -5.54 -20.16
N PHE A 329 21.68 -5.95 -19.42
CA PHE A 329 21.74 -7.15 -18.56
C PHE A 329 20.80 -8.28 -18.99
N GLY A 330 20.27 -8.24 -20.21
CA GLY A 330 19.30 -9.24 -20.69
C GLY A 330 19.83 -10.67 -20.67
N ASP A 331 21.14 -10.85 -20.82
CA ASP A 331 21.82 -12.14 -20.71
C ASP A 331 21.77 -12.74 -19.28
N LEU A 332 21.60 -11.91 -18.25
CA LEU A 332 21.52 -12.34 -16.86
C LEU A 332 20.11 -12.76 -16.42
N LEU A 333 19.08 -12.51 -17.23
CA LEU A 333 17.71 -12.90 -16.89
C LEU A 333 17.49 -14.42 -16.95
N ALA A 334 18.13 -15.10 -17.91
CA ALA A 334 17.99 -16.53 -18.06
C ALA A 334 18.50 -17.33 -16.84
N PRO A 335 19.69 -17.03 -16.27
CA PRO A 335 20.13 -17.60 -14.99
C PRO A 335 19.14 -17.38 -13.83
N LEU A 336 18.61 -16.16 -13.66
CA LEU A 336 17.65 -15.85 -12.60
C LEU A 336 16.39 -16.72 -12.71
N ARG A 337 15.82 -16.80 -13.93
CA ARG A 337 14.64 -17.65 -14.18
C ARG A 337 14.93 -19.13 -13.97
N ALA A 338 16.09 -19.61 -14.41
CA ALA A 338 16.46 -21.02 -14.27
C ALA A 338 16.57 -21.43 -12.79
N ALA A 339 16.99 -20.50 -11.92
CA ALA A 339 17.01 -20.70 -10.47
C ALA A 339 15.67 -20.38 -9.78
N GLY A 340 14.63 -20.01 -10.54
CA GLY A 340 13.28 -19.76 -10.04
C GLY A 340 13.11 -18.43 -9.30
N HIS A 341 14.06 -17.50 -9.44
CA HIS A 341 13.93 -16.16 -8.85
C HIS A 341 12.84 -15.36 -9.55
N ASP A 342 12.26 -14.44 -8.79
CA ASP A 342 11.23 -13.52 -9.27
C ASP A 342 11.89 -12.27 -9.88
N ILE A 343 11.33 -11.76 -10.98
CA ILE A 343 11.85 -10.60 -11.71
C ILE A 343 10.71 -9.60 -11.82
N GLN A 344 10.88 -8.44 -11.21
CA GLN A 344 9.82 -7.44 -11.01
C GLN A 344 10.31 -6.03 -11.37
N SER A 345 9.42 -5.05 -11.37
CA SER A 345 9.73 -3.73 -11.91
C SER A 345 10.48 -2.85 -10.90
N HIS A 346 11.58 -2.25 -11.35
CA HIS A 346 12.18 -1.07 -10.73
C HIS A 346 11.95 0.19 -11.57
N THR A 347 10.80 0.23 -12.28
CA THR A 347 10.47 1.14 -13.40
C THR A 347 11.36 0.95 -14.62
N PHE A 348 10.90 1.32 -15.82
CA PHE A 348 11.74 1.31 -17.01
C PHE A 348 12.89 2.31 -16.89
N SER A 349 12.55 3.55 -16.54
CA SER A 349 13.45 4.70 -16.62
C SER A 349 14.23 4.95 -15.34
N HIS A 350 13.89 4.27 -14.23
CA HIS A 350 14.42 4.56 -12.90
C HIS A 350 14.21 6.03 -12.55
N PHE A 351 12.97 6.47 -12.67
CA PHE A 351 12.60 7.86 -12.39
C PHE A 351 12.08 8.02 -10.96
N TYR A 352 12.03 9.26 -10.47
CA TYR A 352 11.49 9.53 -9.14
C TYR A 352 9.97 9.61 -9.19
N GLY A 353 9.32 8.64 -8.56
CA GLY A 353 7.88 8.39 -8.65
C GLY A 353 7.01 9.61 -8.33
N GLY A 354 7.29 10.28 -7.22
CA GLY A 354 6.51 11.43 -6.76
C GLY A 354 6.72 12.74 -7.53
N TYR A 355 7.62 12.77 -8.52
CA TYR A 355 7.76 13.90 -9.44
C TYR A 355 7.19 13.60 -10.82
N ALA A 356 7.07 12.32 -11.17
CA ALA A 356 6.53 11.94 -12.45
C ALA A 356 5.03 12.18 -12.54
N LYS A 357 4.61 12.49 -13.75
CA LYS A 357 3.21 12.62 -14.13
C LYS A 357 2.60 11.25 -14.42
N THR A 358 1.27 11.22 -14.48
CA THR A 358 0.51 10.00 -14.72
C THR A 358 0.80 9.40 -16.10
N ASP A 359 0.98 10.23 -17.13
CA ASP A 359 1.35 9.78 -18.47
C ASP A 359 2.78 9.21 -18.53
N GLU A 360 3.71 9.80 -17.78
CA GLU A 360 5.07 9.27 -17.60
C GLU A 360 5.04 7.88 -16.94
N TRP A 361 4.27 7.71 -15.86
CA TRP A 361 4.04 6.40 -15.21
C TRP A 361 3.47 5.36 -16.17
N GLN A 362 2.43 5.73 -16.94
CA GLN A 362 1.80 4.82 -17.89
C GLN A 362 2.74 4.41 -19.01
N ALA A 363 3.47 5.35 -19.59
CA ALA A 363 4.45 5.09 -20.65
C ALA A 363 5.59 4.20 -20.15
N ASP A 364 6.07 4.44 -18.93
CA ASP A 364 7.16 3.69 -18.31
C ASP A 364 6.78 2.23 -18.04
N LEU A 365 5.64 2.01 -17.37
CA LEU A 365 5.16 0.65 -17.08
C LEU A 365 4.83 -0.12 -18.36
N ALA A 366 4.27 0.55 -19.37
CA ALA A 366 4.02 -0.05 -20.67
C ALA A 366 5.33 -0.43 -21.39
N ALA A 367 6.36 0.41 -21.34
CA ALA A 367 7.67 0.12 -21.91
C ALA A 367 8.34 -1.07 -21.20
N TRP A 368 8.29 -1.10 -19.87
CA TRP A 368 8.82 -2.21 -19.07
C TRP A 368 8.11 -3.52 -19.43
N ASN A 369 6.77 -3.54 -19.41
CA ASN A 369 5.98 -4.74 -19.71
C ASN A 369 6.18 -5.24 -21.14
N THR A 370 6.37 -4.33 -22.10
CA THR A 370 6.67 -4.68 -23.49
C THR A 370 8.00 -5.42 -23.60
N LEU A 371 9.07 -4.89 -23.01
CA LEU A 371 10.38 -5.55 -23.03
C LEU A 371 10.41 -6.83 -22.20
N ALA A 372 9.67 -6.87 -21.08
CA ALA A 372 9.54 -8.07 -20.27
C ALA A 372 8.93 -9.21 -21.09
N ALA A 373 7.89 -8.91 -21.88
CA ALA A 373 7.28 -9.88 -22.79
C ALA A 373 8.25 -10.36 -23.88
N GLU A 374 9.10 -9.48 -24.43
CA GLU A 374 10.17 -9.87 -25.37
C GLU A 374 11.16 -10.86 -24.74
N GLN A 375 11.35 -10.78 -23.42
CA GLN A 375 12.16 -11.71 -22.64
C GLN A 375 11.39 -12.95 -22.17
N ASN A 376 10.10 -13.12 -22.47
CA ASN A 376 9.23 -14.17 -21.91
C ASN A 376 9.05 -14.06 -20.38
N LEU A 377 9.01 -12.83 -19.86
CA LEU A 377 8.60 -12.54 -18.50
C LEU A 377 7.13 -12.10 -18.48
N PRO A 378 6.37 -12.44 -17.44
CA PRO A 378 5.03 -11.88 -17.25
C PRO A 378 5.13 -10.36 -17.00
N PRO A 379 4.01 -9.63 -17.17
CA PRO A 379 3.92 -8.26 -16.70
C PRO A 379 4.26 -8.17 -15.21
N ALA A 380 4.86 -7.05 -14.79
CA ALA A 380 5.19 -6.84 -13.38
C ALA A 380 3.91 -6.80 -12.53
N THR A 381 3.96 -7.45 -11.37
CA THR A 381 2.92 -7.39 -10.33
C THR A 381 3.45 -6.76 -9.04
N SER A 382 4.77 -6.61 -8.93
CA SER A 382 5.44 -5.89 -7.85
C SER A 382 6.31 -4.77 -8.38
N LEU A 383 6.41 -3.69 -7.60
CA LEU A 383 7.32 -2.58 -7.88
C LEU A 383 8.11 -2.17 -6.63
N ALA A 384 9.41 -1.99 -6.78
CA ALA A 384 10.24 -1.25 -5.83
C ALA A 384 10.44 0.17 -6.36
N PHE A 385 10.18 1.19 -5.55
CA PHE A 385 10.38 2.57 -5.98
C PHE A 385 11.88 2.92 -6.02
N PRO A 386 12.41 3.40 -7.17
CA PRO A 386 13.74 4.02 -7.24
C PRO A 386 13.90 5.10 -6.17
N TRP A 387 15.03 5.12 -5.45
CA TRP A 387 15.35 6.13 -4.41
C TRP A 387 14.30 6.32 -3.32
N SER A 388 13.51 5.28 -3.04
CA SER A 388 12.36 5.38 -2.15
C SER A 388 11.35 6.50 -2.51
N SER A 389 11.16 6.72 -3.81
CA SER A 389 10.55 7.93 -4.36
C SER A 389 9.03 8.02 -4.34
N SER A 390 8.34 7.32 -3.43
CA SER A 390 6.87 7.37 -3.37
C SER A 390 6.32 8.69 -2.79
N ALA A 391 7.16 9.54 -2.19
CA ALA A 391 6.73 10.83 -1.64
C ALA A 391 6.45 11.85 -2.76
N GLY A 392 5.22 12.34 -2.83
CA GLY A 392 4.67 13.19 -3.87
C GLY A 392 3.72 12.47 -4.82
N MET A 393 3.41 11.18 -4.59
CA MET A 393 2.53 10.41 -5.47
C MET A 393 1.07 10.89 -5.38
N SER A 394 0.54 11.34 -6.52
CA SER A 394 -0.88 11.69 -6.66
C SER A 394 -1.76 10.44 -6.73
N ASN A 395 -3.06 10.61 -6.50
CA ASN A 395 -4.03 9.52 -6.62
C ASN A 395 -4.02 8.93 -8.05
N ALA A 396 -3.94 9.78 -9.07
CA ALA A 396 -3.89 9.34 -10.47
C ALA A 396 -2.63 8.51 -10.79
N ASN A 397 -1.50 8.80 -10.13
CA ASN A 397 -0.30 7.98 -10.28
C ASN A 397 -0.47 6.61 -9.62
N TRP A 398 -1.13 6.53 -8.46
CA TRP A 398 -1.50 5.27 -7.84
C TRP A 398 -2.48 4.46 -8.70
N ASP A 399 -3.48 5.12 -9.30
CA ASP A 399 -4.41 4.51 -10.27
C ASP A 399 -3.64 3.91 -11.46
N ALA A 400 -2.59 4.58 -11.94
CA ALA A 400 -1.76 4.07 -13.03
C ALA A 400 -1.01 2.78 -12.64
N LEU A 401 -0.52 2.66 -11.40
CA LEU A 401 0.09 1.42 -10.90
C LEU A 401 -0.93 0.29 -10.84
N GLU A 402 -2.11 0.54 -10.26
CA GLU A 402 -3.15 -0.48 -10.12
C GLU A 402 -3.65 -0.95 -11.50
N ALA A 403 -3.86 -0.01 -12.44
CA ALA A 403 -4.26 -0.29 -13.82
C ALA A 403 -3.20 -1.12 -14.59
N ALA A 404 -1.91 -0.92 -14.28
CA ALA A 404 -0.82 -1.71 -14.85
C ALA A 404 -0.72 -3.12 -14.24
N GLY A 405 -1.53 -3.45 -13.22
CA GLY A 405 -1.53 -4.75 -12.56
C GLY A 405 -0.55 -4.87 -11.39
N ILE A 406 0.03 -3.76 -10.92
CA ILE A 406 0.84 -3.76 -9.70
C ILE A 406 -0.09 -4.06 -8.51
N THR A 407 0.36 -4.97 -7.66
CA THR A 407 -0.36 -5.48 -6.48
C THR A 407 0.50 -5.48 -5.22
N SER A 408 1.82 -5.31 -5.36
CA SER A 408 2.72 -5.14 -4.23
C SER A 408 3.76 -4.05 -4.46
N LEU A 409 4.06 -3.31 -3.40
CA LEU A 409 5.03 -2.22 -3.40
C LEU A 409 6.05 -2.39 -2.28
N THR A 410 7.27 -1.94 -2.54
CA THR A 410 8.32 -1.77 -1.53
C THR A 410 9.20 -0.57 -1.87
N ARG A 411 10.17 -0.23 -1.00
CA ARG A 411 10.93 1.03 -1.05
C ARG A 411 10.02 2.24 -1.04
N THR A 412 8.91 2.24 -0.30
CA THR A 412 8.15 3.49 -0.19
C THR A 412 8.93 4.52 0.63
N ALA A 413 8.59 5.79 0.47
CA ALA A 413 9.29 6.89 1.11
C ALA A 413 9.38 6.72 2.62
N TRP A 414 10.62 6.69 3.11
CA TRP A 414 10.94 6.63 4.52
C TRP A 414 11.93 7.74 4.87
N ASN A 415 11.41 8.95 5.03
CA ASN A 415 12.18 10.07 5.56
C ASN A 415 11.63 10.44 6.95
N PRO A 416 12.36 10.22 8.05
CA PRO A 416 11.91 10.55 9.41
C PRO A 416 11.51 12.02 9.60
N ARG A 417 11.99 12.93 8.73
CA ARG A 417 11.61 14.36 8.74
C ARG A 417 10.31 14.65 8.01
N LEU A 418 9.79 13.69 7.24
CA LEU A 418 8.57 13.78 6.45
C LEU A 418 7.66 12.55 6.69
N PRO A 419 7.25 12.27 7.95
CA PRO A 419 6.46 11.09 8.27
C PRO A 419 5.06 11.09 7.62
N GLN A 420 4.58 12.24 7.14
CA GLN A 420 3.32 12.32 6.41
C GLN A 420 3.30 11.52 5.10
N TYR A 421 4.45 11.11 4.57
CA TYR A 421 4.54 10.30 3.35
C TYR A 421 4.81 8.81 3.63
N HIS A 422 4.89 8.40 4.91
CA HIS A 422 5.17 7.00 5.26
C HIS A 422 3.90 6.17 5.14
N ILE A 423 4.00 5.04 4.44
CA ILE A 423 2.91 4.06 4.35
C ILE A 423 3.21 2.87 5.28
N VAL A 424 4.41 2.32 5.16
CA VAL A 424 4.97 1.26 6.02
C VAL A 424 6.43 1.59 6.37
N THR A 425 6.88 1.00 7.45
CA THR A 425 8.24 1.09 7.98
C THR A 425 8.76 -0.30 8.34
N ALA A 426 10.07 -0.45 8.53
CA ALA A 426 10.67 -1.72 8.95
C ALA A 426 10.15 -2.24 10.33
N GLN A 427 9.46 -1.40 11.10
CA GLN A 427 8.88 -1.76 12.40
C GLN A 427 7.45 -2.30 12.26
N ASP A 428 6.80 -2.08 11.13
CA ASP A 428 5.48 -2.66 10.86
C ASP A 428 5.62 -4.16 10.67
N ALA A 429 4.77 -4.93 11.36
CA ALA A 429 4.86 -6.39 11.31
C ALA A 429 4.43 -6.98 9.96
N ARG A 430 3.65 -6.27 9.15
CA ARG A 430 2.99 -6.81 7.95
C ARG A 430 2.89 -5.77 6.86
N CYS A 431 2.68 -6.23 5.63
CA CYS A 431 2.29 -5.34 4.55
C CYS A 431 0.97 -4.62 4.90
N ARG A 432 0.79 -3.39 4.43
CA ARG A 432 -0.44 -2.61 4.62
C ARG A 432 -1.08 -2.34 3.26
N GLU A 433 -2.41 -2.37 3.22
CA GLU A 433 -3.14 -1.91 2.05
C GLU A 433 -2.82 -0.43 1.79
N LEU A 434 -2.58 -0.09 0.52
CA LEU A 434 -2.38 1.28 0.09
C LEU A 434 -3.73 2.03 0.21
N PRO A 435 -3.81 3.14 0.97
CA PRO A 435 -5.06 3.87 1.15
C PRO A 435 -5.70 4.29 -0.19
N GLY A 436 -6.94 3.89 -0.46
CA GLY A 436 -7.69 4.22 -1.69
C GLY A 436 -7.41 3.29 -2.86
N HIS A 437 -6.45 2.38 -2.69
CA HIS A 437 -5.93 1.46 -3.70
C HIS A 437 -5.69 0.11 -3.03
N GLU A 438 -6.65 -0.38 -2.25
CA GLU A 438 -6.49 -1.54 -1.37
C GLU A 438 -6.13 -2.86 -2.09
N ARG A 439 -6.18 -2.90 -3.43
CA ARG A 439 -5.66 -4.03 -4.20
C ARG A 439 -4.13 -4.11 -4.17
N ILE A 440 -3.47 -3.02 -3.78
CA ILE A 440 -2.02 -2.88 -3.65
C ILE A 440 -1.61 -3.01 -2.18
N MET A 441 -0.69 -3.93 -1.91
CA MET A 441 -0.07 -4.14 -0.60
C MET A 441 1.32 -3.49 -0.56
N VAL A 442 1.55 -2.58 0.37
CA VAL A 442 2.88 -1.99 0.60
C VAL A 442 3.58 -2.77 1.71
N CYS A 443 4.75 -3.32 1.46
CA CYS A 443 5.44 -4.22 2.38
C CYS A 443 6.62 -3.55 3.08
N PRO A 444 6.80 -3.80 4.40
CA PRO A 444 7.91 -3.26 5.17
C PRO A 444 9.24 -3.79 4.64
N ASP A 445 10.26 -2.95 4.68
CA ASP A 445 11.59 -3.31 4.20
C ASP A 445 12.74 -2.81 5.05
N TYR A 446 13.90 -3.44 4.87
CA TYR A 446 15.12 -3.14 5.60
C TYR A 446 16.35 -3.29 4.72
N TYR A 447 17.01 -2.17 4.45
CA TYR A 447 18.26 -2.12 3.69
C TYR A 447 19.40 -2.79 4.46
N LEU A 448 19.87 -3.93 3.96
CA LEU A 448 20.84 -4.83 4.56
C LEU A 448 22.27 -4.52 4.10
N THR A 449 23.02 -3.91 5.01
CA THR A 449 24.47 -3.67 4.88
C THR A 449 25.22 -4.34 6.02
N VAL A 450 26.55 -4.47 5.90
CA VAL A 450 27.42 -4.98 6.98
C VAL A 450 27.06 -4.37 8.34
N ALA A 451 26.96 -3.04 8.41
CA ALA A 451 26.67 -2.30 9.65
C ALA A 451 25.25 -2.55 10.20
N ARG A 452 24.31 -2.98 9.35
CA ARG A 452 22.90 -3.19 9.70
C ARG A 452 22.55 -4.66 9.96
N THR A 453 23.47 -5.59 9.75
CA THR A 453 23.32 -7.02 10.04
C THR A 453 22.76 -7.32 11.45
N PRO A 454 23.25 -6.68 12.54
CA PRO A 454 22.71 -6.96 13.87
C PRO A 454 21.23 -6.59 13.99
N GLY A 455 20.79 -5.51 13.33
CA GLY A 455 19.39 -5.10 13.28
C GLY A 455 18.53 -6.09 12.50
N ALA A 456 19.01 -6.54 11.33
CA ALA A 456 18.32 -7.55 10.53
C ALA A 456 18.11 -8.86 11.31
N LEU A 457 19.15 -9.35 11.99
CA LEU A 457 19.05 -10.55 12.83
C LEU A 457 18.09 -10.36 14.02
N ALA A 458 18.04 -9.16 14.61
CA ALA A 458 17.12 -8.84 15.70
C ALA A 458 15.65 -8.71 15.23
N MET A 459 15.41 -8.47 13.94
CA MET A 459 14.05 -8.44 13.37
C MET A 459 13.44 -9.83 13.25
N LEU A 460 14.24 -10.89 13.02
CA LEU A 460 13.72 -12.25 12.81
C LEU A 460 12.88 -12.78 14.00
N PRO A 461 13.30 -12.65 15.27
CA PRO A 461 12.44 -13.01 16.40
C PRO A 461 11.18 -12.13 16.50
N ALA A 462 11.28 -10.84 16.15
CA ALA A 462 10.16 -9.90 16.24
C ALA A 462 9.05 -10.23 15.24
N ILE A 463 9.41 -10.55 13.99
CA ILE A 463 8.42 -10.97 12.97
C ILE A 463 7.80 -12.33 13.34
N ARG A 464 8.59 -13.28 13.87
CA ARG A 464 8.07 -14.59 14.32
C ARG A 464 7.08 -14.46 15.46
N ALA A 465 7.31 -13.54 16.40
CA ALA A 465 6.40 -13.30 17.51
C ALA A 465 5.05 -12.67 17.10
N ASN A 466 4.97 -12.05 15.92
CA ASN A 466 3.83 -11.25 15.49
C ASN A 466 3.18 -11.75 14.19
N ASP A 467 3.49 -12.98 13.74
CA ASP A 467 3.03 -13.49 12.45
C ASP A 467 3.37 -12.50 11.32
N GLY A 468 4.60 -11.99 11.34
CA GLY A 468 5.04 -10.85 10.56
C GLY A 468 5.88 -11.20 9.34
N MET A 469 6.22 -10.19 8.56
CA MET A 469 7.13 -10.28 7.43
C MET A 469 8.08 -9.10 7.33
N ILE A 470 9.22 -9.30 6.66
CA ILE A 470 10.16 -8.24 6.31
C ILE A 470 10.83 -8.55 4.97
N ASP A 471 11.07 -7.51 4.17
CA ASP A 471 11.90 -7.59 2.98
C ASP A 471 13.32 -7.07 3.26
N PHE A 472 14.32 -7.94 3.20
CA PHE A 472 15.73 -7.55 3.31
C PHE A 472 16.30 -7.28 1.92
N TRP A 473 16.96 -6.13 1.77
CA TRP A 473 17.36 -5.69 0.44
C TRP A 473 18.70 -4.99 0.35
N ALA A 474 19.27 -4.98 -0.84
CA ALA A 474 20.45 -4.20 -1.20
C ALA A 474 20.51 -4.00 -2.73
N HIS A 475 21.53 -3.32 -3.22
CA HIS A 475 21.90 -3.43 -4.62
C HIS A 475 22.82 -4.64 -4.78
N THR A 476 22.69 -5.41 -5.87
CA THR A 476 23.61 -6.54 -6.06
C THR A 476 25.08 -6.09 -6.13
N GLU A 477 25.36 -4.87 -6.60
CA GLU A 477 26.73 -4.33 -6.64
C GLU A 477 27.44 -4.28 -5.28
N GLU A 478 26.67 -4.30 -4.20
CA GLU A 478 27.18 -4.25 -2.83
C GLU A 478 27.61 -5.64 -2.37
N VAL A 479 26.97 -6.70 -2.88
CA VAL A 479 27.24 -8.11 -2.55
C VAL A 479 28.45 -8.64 -3.31
N THR A 480 29.56 -7.90 -3.25
CA THR A 480 30.83 -8.22 -3.92
C THR A 480 32.00 -8.34 -2.94
N THR A 481 31.92 -7.67 -1.79
CA THR A 481 32.94 -7.76 -0.74
C THR A 481 32.70 -8.99 0.16
N ARG A 482 33.78 -9.54 0.72
CA ARG A 482 33.69 -10.70 1.64
C ARG A 482 32.80 -10.38 2.84
N GLU A 483 32.91 -9.17 3.38
CA GLU A 483 32.16 -8.71 4.54
C GLU A 483 30.67 -8.60 4.23
N GLN A 484 30.30 -8.04 3.08
CA GLN A 484 28.89 -7.94 2.68
C GLN A 484 28.29 -9.31 2.33
N ILE A 485 29.04 -10.19 1.66
CA ILE A 485 28.61 -11.57 1.41
C ILE A 485 28.38 -12.30 2.73
N ALA A 486 29.28 -12.16 3.71
CA ALA A 486 29.13 -12.76 5.03
C ALA A 486 27.91 -12.20 5.81
N ALA A 487 27.65 -10.89 5.70
CA ALA A 487 26.48 -10.25 6.30
C ALA A 487 25.16 -10.84 5.74
N TRP A 488 25.07 -10.98 4.42
CA TRP A 488 23.93 -11.61 3.77
C TRP A 488 23.79 -13.09 4.14
N GLN A 489 24.88 -13.85 4.07
CA GLN A 489 24.91 -15.27 4.46
C GLN A 489 24.40 -15.46 5.89
N ALA A 490 24.79 -14.60 6.84
CA ALA A 490 24.34 -14.70 8.23
C ALA A 490 22.82 -14.58 8.38
N VAL A 491 22.18 -13.67 7.64
CA VAL A 491 20.72 -13.50 7.68
C VAL A 491 19.99 -14.66 6.98
N VAL A 492 20.52 -15.11 5.84
CA VAL A 492 19.99 -16.28 5.11
C VAL A 492 20.08 -17.55 5.97
N ASP A 493 21.23 -17.82 6.58
CA ASP A 493 21.46 -18.97 7.46
C ASP A 493 20.57 -18.92 8.70
N ALA A 494 20.34 -17.72 9.26
CA ALA A 494 19.44 -17.54 10.39
C ALA A 494 17.99 -17.89 10.02
N CYS A 495 17.54 -17.52 8.81
CA CYS A 495 16.22 -17.92 8.32
C CYS A 495 16.12 -19.44 8.15
N ALA A 496 17.13 -20.05 7.55
CA ALA A 496 17.19 -21.50 7.34
C ALA A 496 17.22 -22.29 8.66
N THR A 497 18.01 -21.81 9.63
CA THR A 497 18.16 -22.45 10.94
C THR A 497 16.87 -22.35 11.77
N ALA A 498 16.10 -21.27 11.63
CA ALA A 498 14.82 -21.12 12.32
C ALA A 498 13.81 -22.19 11.87
N GLY A 499 13.81 -22.54 10.57
CA GLY A 499 12.99 -23.61 10.01
C GLY A 499 11.47 -23.30 9.91
N ASP A 500 11.03 -22.22 10.56
CA ASP A 500 9.64 -21.74 10.62
C ASP A 500 9.48 -20.35 9.98
N ILE A 501 10.45 -19.92 9.18
CA ILE A 501 10.37 -18.70 8.35
C ILE A 501 10.14 -19.09 6.89
N TRP A 502 9.05 -18.60 6.31
CA TRP A 502 8.75 -18.78 4.90
C TRP A 502 9.53 -17.77 4.07
N VAL A 503 10.56 -18.24 3.37
CA VAL A 503 11.35 -17.39 2.45
C VAL A 503 10.76 -17.48 1.05
N ALA A 504 10.25 -16.37 0.53
CA ALA A 504 9.57 -16.32 -0.76
C ALA A 504 9.68 -14.92 -1.43
N PRO A 505 9.41 -14.82 -2.74
CA PRO A 505 9.34 -13.53 -3.43
C PRO A 505 8.32 -12.57 -2.80
N LEU A 506 8.59 -11.26 -2.87
CA LEU A 506 7.74 -10.24 -2.22
C LEU A 506 6.28 -10.32 -2.67
N ALA A 507 6.05 -10.42 -3.98
CA ALA A 507 4.70 -10.47 -4.56
C ALA A 507 3.91 -11.66 -4.02
N GLU A 508 4.55 -12.82 -3.86
CA GLU A 508 3.94 -14.04 -3.35
C GLU A 508 3.52 -13.90 -1.89
N ILE A 509 4.37 -13.27 -1.07
CA ILE A 509 4.06 -12.97 0.34
C ILE A 509 2.88 -11.99 0.45
N ALA A 510 2.91 -10.92 -0.35
CA ALA A 510 1.86 -9.91 -0.37
C ALA A 510 0.51 -10.48 -0.83
N ASP A 511 0.51 -11.26 -1.92
CA ASP A 511 -0.67 -11.92 -2.46
C ASP A 511 -1.27 -12.92 -1.49
N ARG A 512 -0.42 -13.67 -0.79
CA ARG A 512 -0.84 -14.59 0.26
C ARG A 512 -1.53 -13.83 1.39
N GLN A 513 -0.92 -12.76 1.89
CA GLN A 513 -1.49 -11.97 2.99
C GLN A 513 -2.87 -11.41 2.60
N ARG A 514 -2.99 -10.84 1.40
CA ARG A 514 -4.24 -10.32 0.85
C ARG A 514 -5.30 -11.42 0.70
N SER A 515 -4.90 -12.58 0.19
CA SER A 515 -5.80 -13.73 -0.01
C SER A 515 -6.34 -14.28 1.32
N ILE A 516 -5.53 -14.29 2.38
CA ILE A 516 -5.98 -14.66 3.73
C ILE A 516 -6.91 -13.61 4.33
N ALA A 517 -6.58 -12.31 4.17
CA ALA A 517 -7.42 -11.22 4.65
C ALA A 517 -8.81 -11.18 3.97
N ALA A 518 -8.91 -11.67 2.73
CA ALA A 518 -10.16 -11.76 1.98
C ALA A 518 -11.08 -12.92 2.41
N LEU A 519 -10.62 -13.85 3.26
CA LEU A 519 -11.45 -14.96 3.73
C LEU A 519 -12.55 -14.44 4.67
N VAL A 520 -13.78 -14.86 4.41
CA VAL A 520 -14.94 -14.46 5.21
C VAL A 520 -15.24 -15.52 6.27
N GLN A 521 -15.30 -15.09 7.52
CA GLN A 521 -15.64 -15.95 8.64
C GLN A 521 -17.06 -15.68 9.14
N SER A 522 -17.81 -16.74 9.44
CA SER A 522 -19.11 -16.66 10.12
C SER A 522 -19.23 -17.75 11.19
N HIS A 523 -20.07 -17.51 12.19
CA HIS A 523 -20.25 -18.37 13.35
C HIS A 523 -21.70 -18.81 13.48
N GLY A 524 -21.93 -19.99 14.05
CA GLY A 524 -23.26 -20.42 14.39
C GLY A 524 -23.29 -21.61 15.34
N ARG A 525 -24.51 -22.02 15.68
CA ARG A 525 -24.78 -23.24 16.44
C ARG A 525 -25.98 -23.92 15.80
N ASP A 526 -25.91 -25.22 15.65
CA ASP A 526 -27.04 -26.06 15.25
C ASP A 526 -27.16 -27.28 16.17
N ASN A 527 -27.98 -28.26 15.79
CA ASN A 527 -28.20 -29.48 16.57
C ASN A 527 -26.91 -30.31 16.77
N ASN A 528 -25.87 -30.07 15.96
CA ASN A 528 -24.57 -30.75 16.04
C ASN A 528 -23.51 -29.90 16.77
N GLY A 529 -23.93 -28.84 17.47
CA GLY A 529 -23.04 -28.00 18.28
C GLY A 529 -22.58 -26.70 17.60
N ALA A 530 -21.57 -26.07 18.18
CA ALA A 530 -21.01 -24.83 17.66
C ALA A 530 -20.18 -25.09 16.39
N PHE A 531 -20.23 -24.16 15.45
CA PHE A 531 -19.46 -24.24 14.23
C PHE A 531 -18.93 -22.87 13.80
N ILE A 532 -17.87 -22.93 13.00
CA ILE A 532 -17.30 -21.80 12.27
C ILE A 532 -17.34 -22.14 10.79
N ARG A 533 -17.82 -21.22 9.97
CA ARG A 533 -17.74 -21.34 8.52
C ARG A 533 -16.71 -20.35 8.00
N ILE A 534 -15.77 -20.86 7.20
CA ILE A 534 -14.80 -20.06 6.45
C ILE A 534 -15.20 -20.13 4.98
N HIS A 535 -15.30 -18.98 4.34
CA HIS A 535 -15.61 -18.88 2.92
C HIS A 535 -14.48 -18.16 2.18
N ASN A 536 -14.04 -18.74 1.07
CA ASN A 536 -13.18 -18.06 0.11
C ASN A 536 -14.05 -17.41 -0.97
N PRO A 537 -14.26 -16.08 -0.94
CA PRO A 537 -15.04 -15.38 -1.95
C PRO A 537 -14.25 -15.13 -3.24
N ALA A 538 -12.94 -15.37 -3.24
CA ALA A 538 -12.07 -15.10 -4.37
C ALA A 538 -12.27 -16.11 -5.51
N THR A 539 -11.78 -15.73 -6.70
CA THR A 539 -11.76 -16.57 -7.90
C THR A 539 -10.57 -17.54 -7.94
N GLN A 540 -9.64 -17.43 -6.99
CA GLN A 540 -8.46 -18.27 -6.88
C GLN A 540 -8.51 -19.13 -5.62
N PRO A 541 -7.97 -20.37 -5.66
CA PRO A 541 -7.85 -21.19 -4.48
C PRO A 541 -6.82 -20.62 -3.50
N VAL A 542 -7.01 -20.88 -2.22
CA VAL A 542 -6.06 -20.58 -1.16
C VAL A 542 -5.63 -21.89 -0.52
N ALA A 543 -4.39 -22.30 -0.80
CA ALA A 543 -3.83 -23.53 -0.25
C ALA A 543 -3.21 -23.31 1.15
N GLN A 544 -3.06 -24.39 1.90
CA GLN A 544 -2.39 -24.46 3.19
C GLN A 544 -2.83 -23.36 4.18
N VAL A 545 -4.13 -23.14 4.29
CA VAL A 545 -4.70 -22.21 5.28
C VAL A 545 -4.52 -22.82 6.66
N ALA A 546 -3.62 -22.24 7.46
CA ALA A 546 -3.36 -22.68 8.82
C ALA A 546 -4.37 -22.05 9.79
N LEU A 547 -5.09 -22.92 10.49
CA LEU A 547 -6.21 -22.57 11.36
C LEU A 547 -5.86 -22.92 12.80
N ARG A 548 -6.07 -21.98 13.73
CA ARG A 548 -5.79 -22.19 15.15
C ARG A 548 -6.95 -21.72 16.03
N LEU A 549 -7.45 -22.60 16.88
CA LEU A 549 -8.39 -22.25 17.94
C LEU A 549 -7.66 -21.69 19.17
N THR A 550 -8.32 -20.76 19.86
CA THR A 550 -7.83 -20.06 21.04
C THR A 550 -8.61 -20.51 22.28
N GLY A 551 -8.01 -20.32 23.46
CA GLY A 551 -8.59 -20.75 24.73
C GLY A 551 -8.67 -22.27 24.84
N THR A 552 -9.79 -22.77 25.36
CA THR A 552 -10.06 -24.21 25.53
C THR A 552 -10.78 -24.83 24.34
N TRP A 553 -11.00 -24.11 23.25
CA TRP A 553 -11.69 -24.66 22.08
C TRP A 553 -10.80 -25.66 21.32
N GLU A 554 -11.43 -26.72 20.82
CA GLU A 554 -10.82 -27.73 19.94
C GLU A 554 -11.74 -28.04 18.75
N PHE A 555 -11.15 -28.49 17.64
CA PHE A 555 -11.90 -28.98 16.49
C PHE A 555 -12.57 -30.30 16.86
N ALA A 556 -13.88 -30.40 16.65
CA ALA A 556 -14.67 -31.50 17.18
C ALA A 556 -14.24 -32.87 16.61
N ASP A 557 -13.86 -32.88 15.33
CA ASP A 557 -13.50 -34.08 14.60
C ASP A 557 -12.11 -34.62 14.97
N THR A 558 -11.16 -33.73 15.26
CA THR A 558 -9.75 -34.11 15.49
C THR A 558 -9.33 -34.04 16.96
N ARG A 559 -10.07 -33.32 17.81
CA ARG A 559 -9.67 -32.98 19.19
C ARG A 559 -8.33 -32.22 19.24
N LEU A 560 -8.02 -31.48 18.18
CA LEU A 560 -6.82 -30.63 18.08
C LEU A 560 -7.20 -29.16 18.11
N GLN A 561 -6.26 -28.31 18.51
CA GLN A 561 -6.42 -26.85 18.46
C GLN A 561 -5.97 -26.25 17.13
N SER A 562 -5.33 -27.03 16.26
CA SER A 562 -4.88 -26.57 14.95
C SER A 562 -5.23 -27.56 13.85
N THR A 563 -5.44 -27.04 12.64
CA THR A 563 -5.61 -27.82 11.43
C THR A 563 -5.16 -27.01 10.22
N VAL A 564 -5.00 -27.68 9.07
CA VAL A 564 -4.60 -27.09 7.79
C VAL A 564 -5.63 -27.49 6.75
N VAL A 565 -6.07 -26.52 5.94
CA VAL A 565 -7.08 -26.76 4.91
C VAL A 565 -6.70 -26.07 3.60
N ASP A 566 -7.14 -26.64 2.50
CA ASP A 566 -7.15 -25.97 1.20
C ASP A 566 -8.58 -25.49 0.92
N LEU A 567 -8.71 -24.24 0.45
CA LEU A 567 -9.99 -23.64 0.10
C LEU A 567 -10.01 -23.31 -1.39
N ALA A 568 -10.76 -24.07 -2.18
CA ALA A 568 -11.02 -23.75 -3.57
C ALA A 568 -11.76 -22.40 -3.72
N ALA A 569 -11.69 -21.83 -4.92
CA ALA A 569 -12.42 -20.61 -5.27
C ALA A 569 -13.93 -20.78 -5.01
N GLY A 570 -14.55 -19.81 -4.33
CA GLY A 570 -15.96 -19.86 -3.97
C GLY A 570 -16.33 -20.90 -2.91
N GLN A 571 -15.39 -21.68 -2.37
CA GLN A 571 -15.68 -22.75 -1.41
C GLN A 571 -16.08 -22.17 -0.04
N SER A 572 -17.00 -22.86 0.63
CA SER A 572 -17.26 -22.70 2.06
C SER A 572 -16.91 -23.99 2.80
N LEU A 573 -16.13 -23.87 3.87
CA LEU A 573 -15.80 -24.97 4.78
C LEU A 573 -16.47 -24.73 6.13
N VAL A 574 -17.12 -25.76 6.67
CA VAL A 574 -17.72 -25.73 8.02
C VAL A 574 -16.87 -26.56 8.96
N LEU A 575 -16.37 -25.91 10.01
CA LEU A 575 -15.53 -26.49 11.05
C LEU A 575 -16.34 -26.60 12.33
N ARG A 576 -16.48 -27.82 12.86
CA ARG A 576 -17.14 -28.07 14.14
C ARG A 576 -16.16 -27.82 15.27
N ILE A 577 -16.62 -27.14 16.32
CA ILE A 577 -15.79 -26.79 17.48
C ILE A 577 -16.52 -27.16 18.78
N GLN A 578 -15.75 -27.51 19.80
CA GLN A 578 -16.26 -27.79 21.14
C GLN A 578 -15.26 -27.33 22.20
N GLN A 579 -15.72 -27.29 23.45
CA GLN A 579 -14.85 -27.20 24.61
C GLN A 579 -14.79 -28.61 25.24
N PRO A 580 -13.63 -29.04 25.75
CA PRO A 580 -13.44 -30.36 26.33
C PRO A 580 -14.29 -30.61 27.57
#